data_AF-A0A4U1EI26-F1
#
_entry.id   AF-A0A4U1EI26-F1
#
_cell.length_a   1.000
_cell.length_b   1.000
_cell.length_c   1.000
_cell.angle_alpha   90.00
_cell.angle_beta   90.00
_cell.angle_gamma   90.00
#
_symmetry.space_group_name_H-M   'P 1'
#
loop_
_entity.id
_entity.type
_entity.pdbx_description
1 polymer ?
#
loop_
_entity_poly.entity_id
_entity_poly.type
_entity_poly.pdbx_seq_one_letter_code
_entity_poly.pdbx_strand_id
1 'polypeptide(L)'
;DLRNQLYESYYLNFISAISRSKLEDIANAALAASAVTQVAKVFDQYLNFITLEDDMFVLCNQNKELVSYRAINRPDITDTEMETVMDTIVDSLFCFFVTLVLVDRNIDLATPLHHTWTYQALVHDVLDFHLNRVNLEESSGVENSPAGARPKRKNKKSYDLTPVDKFWQKHKGSPFPEVAESVQQELESYRAQEDEVKRLKSIMGLEGEDEGAISMLSDNTAKLTSAVSSLPELLEKKRLIDLHTNVATAVLEHIK
;
A
#
# COMPACT_ATOMS: atom_id res chain seq x y z
N ASP A 1 -19.11 9.10 22.61
CA ASP A 1 -20.12 8.62 21.64
C ASP A 1 -21.41 8.18 22.29
N LEU A 2 -21.41 7.13 23.13
CA LEU A 2 -22.63 6.64 23.82
C LEU A 2 -23.37 7.74 24.60
N ARG A 3 -22.65 8.56 25.39
CA ARG A 3 -23.26 9.68 26.14
C ARG A 3 -23.94 10.73 25.25
N ASN A 4 -23.42 10.92 24.04
CA ASN A 4 -23.92 11.90 23.09
C ASN A 4 -24.95 11.29 22.13
N GLN A 5 -25.22 9.98 22.23
CA GLN A 5 -26.17 9.22 21.40
C GLN A 5 -26.05 9.54 19.90
N LEU A 6 -24.81 9.56 19.40
CA LEU A 6 -24.50 9.96 18.03
C LEU A 6 -25.04 8.99 16.97
N TYR A 7 -25.33 7.75 17.36
CA TYR A 7 -25.74 6.68 16.46
C TYR A 7 -26.94 5.93 17.02
N GLU A 8 -27.80 5.43 16.13
CA GLU A 8 -28.96 4.60 16.49
C GLU A 8 -28.54 3.24 17.07
N SER A 9 -27.40 2.70 16.61
CA SER A 9 -26.87 1.42 17.07
C SER A 9 -25.35 1.39 17.02
N TYR A 10 -24.75 0.67 17.96
CA TYR A 10 -23.31 0.51 18.14
C TYR A 10 -22.92 -0.96 17.95
N TYR A 11 -21.95 -1.19 17.06
CA TYR A 11 -21.34 -2.50 16.80
C TYR A 11 -19.86 -2.40 17.19
N LEU A 12 -19.53 -2.91 18.37
CA LEU A 12 -18.17 -2.84 18.91
C LEU A 12 -17.37 -4.02 18.38
N ASN A 13 -16.34 -3.74 17.59
CA ASN A 13 -15.44 -4.75 17.02
C ASN A 13 -14.02 -4.48 17.50
N PHE A 14 -13.49 -5.36 18.34
CA PHE A 14 -12.14 -5.26 18.87
C PHE A 14 -11.16 -6.02 18.01
N ILE A 15 -9.99 -5.40 17.76
CA ILE A 15 -8.91 -6.02 16.98
C ILE A 15 -8.21 -7.16 17.73
N SER A 16 -8.34 -7.20 19.05
CA SER A 16 -7.83 -8.25 19.93
C SER A 16 -8.86 -8.56 21.02
N ALA A 17 -8.68 -9.67 21.74
CA ALA A 17 -9.59 -10.06 22.81
C ALA A 17 -9.67 -8.96 23.89
N ILE A 18 -10.88 -8.50 24.19
CA ILE A 18 -11.08 -7.50 25.25
C ILE A 18 -11.05 -8.15 26.64
N SER A 19 -10.31 -7.54 27.57
CA SER A 19 -10.30 -8.01 28.96
C SER A 19 -11.65 -7.79 29.63
N ARG A 20 -12.00 -8.68 30.57
CA ARG A 20 -13.27 -8.59 31.32
C ARG A 20 -13.46 -7.23 31.99
N SER A 21 -12.41 -6.68 32.60
CA SER A 21 -12.46 -5.36 33.25
C SER A 21 -12.84 -4.26 32.25
N LYS A 22 -12.26 -4.25 31.04
CA LYS A 22 -12.61 -3.26 30.01
C LYS A 22 -14.03 -3.46 29.48
N LEU A 23 -14.50 -4.71 29.40
CA LEU A 23 -15.89 -5.01 29.02
C LEU A 23 -16.88 -4.50 30.08
N GLU A 24 -16.56 -4.67 31.35
CA GLU A 24 -17.35 -4.14 32.48
C GLU A 24 -17.37 -2.60 32.45
N ASP A 25 -16.24 -1.94 32.11
CA ASP A 25 -16.19 -0.49 31.94
C ASP A 25 -17.12 0.00 30.80
N ILE A 26 -17.15 -0.71 29.67
CA ILE A 26 -18.06 -0.40 28.56
C ILE A 26 -19.53 -0.59 28.98
N ALA A 27 -19.82 -1.67 29.70
CA ALA A 27 -21.17 -1.93 30.21
C ALA A 27 -21.63 -0.81 31.16
N ASN A 28 -20.76 -0.40 32.09
CA ASN A 28 -21.01 0.71 33.01
C ASN A 28 -21.21 2.04 32.26
N ALA A 29 -20.41 2.30 31.23
CA ALA A 29 -20.54 3.50 30.40
C ALA A 29 -21.86 3.52 29.61
N ALA A 30 -22.29 2.38 29.07
CA ALA A 30 -23.56 2.24 28.35
C ALA A 30 -24.77 2.41 29.29
N LEU A 31 -24.70 1.86 30.51
CA LEU A 31 -25.70 2.04 31.56
C LEU A 31 -25.82 3.51 31.96
N ALA A 32 -24.71 4.17 32.26
CA ALA A 32 -24.69 5.58 32.64
C ALA A 32 -25.21 6.51 31.52
N ALA A 33 -25.04 6.11 30.26
CA ALA A 33 -25.53 6.86 29.09
C ALA A 33 -26.98 6.52 28.69
N SER A 34 -27.64 5.58 29.38
CA SER A 34 -28.94 5.01 28.96
C SER A 34 -28.95 4.50 27.51
N ALA A 35 -27.80 3.98 27.05
CA ALA A 35 -27.58 3.55 25.66
C ALA A 35 -27.41 2.03 25.52
N VAL A 36 -27.76 1.24 26.55
CA VAL A 36 -27.58 -0.23 26.56
C VAL A 36 -28.29 -0.90 25.39
N THR A 37 -29.52 -0.49 25.09
CA THR A 37 -30.30 -1.03 23.96
C THR A 37 -29.74 -0.66 22.59
N GLN A 38 -28.87 0.35 22.52
CA GLN A 38 -28.21 0.77 21.30
C GLN A 38 -26.94 -0.06 21.04
N VAL A 39 -26.35 -0.70 22.05
CA VAL A 39 -25.20 -1.61 21.87
C VAL A 39 -25.71 -2.94 21.32
N ALA A 40 -25.65 -3.09 19.99
CA ALA A 40 -26.24 -4.20 19.29
C ALA A 40 -25.37 -5.46 19.33
N LYS A 41 -24.05 -5.31 19.13
CA LYS A 41 -23.11 -6.42 19.10
C LYS A 41 -21.74 -6.02 19.64
N VAL A 42 -21.06 -6.99 20.25
CA VAL A 42 -19.69 -6.87 20.75
C VAL A 42 -18.92 -8.11 20.29
N PHE A 43 -17.84 -7.93 19.53
CA PHE A 43 -17.03 -9.02 18.97
C PHE A 43 -15.55 -8.75 19.13
N ASP A 44 -14.82 -9.84 19.39
CA ASP A 44 -13.37 -9.90 19.23
C ASP A 44 -13.07 -10.47 17.84
N GLN A 45 -12.41 -9.68 16.99
CA GLN A 45 -12.16 -10.01 15.58
C GLN A 45 -10.80 -10.66 15.34
N TYR A 46 -9.87 -10.56 16.29
CA TYR A 46 -8.52 -11.14 16.18
C TYR A 46 -7.79 -10.69 14.90
N LEU A 47 -7.77 -9.38 14.64
CA LEU A 47 -7.17 -8.74 13.46
C LEU A 47 -5.95 -7.89 13.82
N ASN A 48 -5.21 -8.27 14.86
CA ASN A 48 -4.04 -7.52 15.33
C ASN A 48 -2.76 -7.81 14.51
N PHE A 49 -2.89 -7.77 13.19
CA PHE A 49 -1.81 -7.94 12.22
C PHE A 49 -2.12 -7.18 10.93
N ILE A 50 -1.09 -6.92 10.13
CA ILE A 50 -1.24 -6.31 8.81
C ILE A 50 -0.70 -7.27 7.76
N THR A 51 -1.55 -7.71 6.85
CA THR A 51 -1.15 -8.50 5.68
C THR A 51 -0.62 -7.55 4.61
N LEU A 52 0.66 -7.72 4.23
CA LEU A 52 1.29 -6.94 3.15
C LEU A 52 1.25 -7.72 1.83
N GLU A 53 1.40 -9.04 1.91
CA GLU A 53 1.29 -9.98 0.78
C GLU A 53 0.51 -11.23 1.22
N ASP A 54 0.10 -12.07 0.28
CA ASP A 54 -0.68 -13.28 0.57
C ASP A 54 0.01 -14.22 1.58
N ASP A 55 1.34 -14.19 1.63
CA ASP A 55 2.22 -14.99 2.50
C ASP A 55 3.09 -14.14 3.45
N MET A 56 2.87 -12.81 3.52
CA MET A 56 3.62 -11.92 4.40
C MET A 56 2.70 -11.05 5.26
N PHE A 57 2.93 -11.09 6.57
CA PHE A 57 2.27 -10.21 7.53
C PHE A 57 3.24 -9.57 8.51
N VAL A 58 2.82 -8.45 9.09
CA VAL A 58 3.53 -7.73 10.15
C VAL A 58 2.66 -7.75 11.41
N LEU A 59 3.26 -8.19 12.51
CA LEU A 59 2.65 -8.16 13.83
C LEU A 59 2.92 -6.83 14.52
N CYS A 60 2.07 -6.49 15.49
CA CYS A 60 2.35 -5.45 16.49
C CYS A 60 2.74 -4.09 15.88
N ASN A 61 2.21 -3.70 14.73
CA ASN A 61 2.60 -2.46 14.06
C ASN A 61 2.48 -1.21 14.96
N GLN A 62 1.48 -1.18 15.83
CA GLN A 62 1.28 -0.10 16.80
C GLN A 62 2.33 -0.08 17.93
N ASN A 63 2.94 -1.22 18.21
CA ASN A 63 3.86 -1.48 19.32
C ASN A 63 5.23 -2.00 18.85
N LYS A 64 5.65 -1.65 17.62
CA LYS A 64 6.86 -2.19 16.98
C LYS A 64 8.13 -2.04 17.82
N GLU A 65 8.22 -0.96 18.60
CA GLU A 65 9.36 -0.68 19.47
C GLU A 65 9.45 -1.67 20.63
N LEU A 66 8.31 -2.12 21.17
CA LEU A 66 8.24 -3.04 22.29
C LEU A 66 8.70 -4.45 21.90
N VAL A 67 8.42 -4.87 20.66
CA VAL A 67 8.79 -6.19 20.13
C VAL A 67 10.04 -6.15 19.24
N SER A 68 10.78 -5.05 19.27
CA SER A 68 11.98 -4.87 18.43
C SER A 68 13.16 -5.72 18.90
N TYR A 69 14.06 -6.07 17.98
CA TYR A 69 15.30 -6.78 18.32
C TYR A 69 16.08 -6.08 19.44
N ARG A 70 16.14 -4.74 19.41
CA ARG A 70 16.80 -3.94 20.45
C ARG A 70 16.08 -4.05 21.80
N ALA A 71 14.75 -3.99 21.82
CA ALA A 71 13.99 -4.07 23.06
C ALA A 71 14.15 -5.44 23.75
N ILE A 72 14.22 -6.51 22.97
CA ILE A 72 14.38 -7.89 23.47
C ILE A 72 15.82 -8.17 23.93
N ASN A 73 16.83 -7.58 23.28
CA ASN A 73 18.24 -7.88 23.55
C ASN A 73 18.98 -6.80 24.37
N ARG A 74 18.26 -5.83 24.96
CA ARG A 74 18.90 -4.83 25.82
C ARG A 74 19.33 -5.43 27.16
N PRO A 75 20.49 -5.03 27.72
CA PRO A 75 21.05 -5.65 28.93
C PRO A 75 20.24 -5.36 30.20
N ASP A 76 19.39 -4.35 30.18
CA ASP A 76 18.53 -3.88 31.28
C ASP A 76 17.12 -4.47 31.26
N ILE A 77 16.80 -5.38 30.32
CA ILE A 77 15.47 -5.99 30.26
C ILE A 77 15.23 -6.86 31.50
N THR A 78 14.06 -6.66 32.11
CA THR A 78 13.61 -7.47 33.25
C THR A 78 12.79 -8.68 32.78
N ASP A 79 12.73 -9.73 33.59
CA ASP A 79 11.92 -10.92 33.28
C ASP A 79 10.44 -10.56 33.06
N THR A 80 9.89 -9.63 33.87
CA THR A 80 8.51 -9.14 33.72
C THR A 80 8.28 -8.42 32.39
N GLU A 81 9.23 -7.63 31.92
CA GLU A 81 9.14 -6.98 30.61
C GLU A 81 9.22 -8.01 29.47
N MET A 82 10.07 -9.02 29.61
CA MET A 82 10.18 -10.12 28.64
C MET A 82 8.88 -10.93 28.56
N GLU A 83 8.26 -11.27 29.70
CA GLU A 83 6.95 -11.93 29.75
C GLU A 83 5.88 -11.09 29.02
N THR A 84 5.86 -9.78 29.24
CA THR A 84 4.92 -8.87 28.56
C THR A 84 5.12 -8.87 27.03
N VAL A 85 6.37 -8.91 26.57
CA VAL A 85 6.70 -9.00 25.14
C VAL A 85 6.24 -10.35 24.57
N MET A 86 6.49 -11.45 25.27
CA MET A 86 6.04 -12.78 24.86
C MET A 86 4.52 -12.85 24.76
N ASP A 87 3.79 -12.37 25.77
CA ASP A 87 2.32 -12.33 25.76
C ASP A 87 1.80 -11.52 24.56
N THR A 88 2.42 -10.37 24.27
CA THR A 88 2.04 -9.53 23.12
C THR A 88 2.22 -10.26 21.78
N ILE A 89 3.34 -11.00 21.64
CA ILE A 89 3.63 -11.79 20.44
C ILE A 89 2.63 -12.96 20.34
N VAL A 90 2.40 -13.68 21.43
CA VAL A 90 1.47 -14.81 21.49
C VAL A 90 0.03 -14.37 21.18
N ASP A 91 -0.46 -13.28 21.75
CA ASP A 91 -1.80 -12.73 21.48
C ASP A 91 -1.97 -12.37 19.99
N SER A 92 -0.93 -11.80 19.39
CA SER A 92 -0.97 -11.40 17.98
C SER A 92 -0.88 -12.62 17.05
N LEU A 93 -0.17 -13.68 17.44
CA LEU A 93 -0.07 -14.95 16.71
C LEU A 93 -1.27 -15.87 16.92
N PHE A 94 -1.94 -15.78 18.06
CA PHE A 94 -3.18 -16.50 18.35
C PHE A 94 -4.25 -16.19 17.30
N CYS A 95 -4.19 -14.99 16.71
CA CYS A 95 -5.03 -14.59 15.59
C CYS A 95 -4.83 -15.46 14.31
N PHE A 96 -3.76 -16.26 14.21
CA PHE A 96 -3.29 -16.92 12.98
C PHE A 96 -3.14 -18.46 13.09
N PHE A 97 -4.00 -19.15 13.86
CA PHE A 97 -3.88 -20.59 14.17
C PHE A 97 -3.34 -21.55 13.07
N VAL A 98 -2.46 -22.45 13.54
CA VAL A 98 -1.99 -23.75 13.00
C VAL A 98 -0.63 -23.74 12.25
N THR A 99 0.36 -24.31 12.95
CA THR A 99 1.76 -24.60 12.55
C THR A 99 2.65 -23.37 12.30
N LEU A 100 3.08 -22.75 13.40
CA LEU A 100 4.01 -21.63 13.38
C LEU A 100 5.42 -22.07 13.78
N VAL A 101 6.41 -21.72 12.97
CA VAL A 101 7.82 -21.82 13.36
C VAL A 101 8.27 -20.44 13.85
N LEU A 102 8.56 -20.34 15.14
CA LEU A 102 9.14 -19.14 15.74
C LEU A 102 10.65 -19.22 15.67
N VAL A 103 11.26 -18.20 15.06
CA VAL A 103 12.70 -18.11 14.87
C VAL A 103 13.18 -16.77 15.41
N ASP A 104 14.17 -16.81 16.30
CA ASP A 104 14.85 -15.61 16.76
C ASP A 104 15.77 -15.09 15.65
N ARG A 105 15.79 -13.76 15.46
CA ARG A 105 16.67 -13.08 14.50
C ARG A 105 18.15 -13.43 14.70
N ASN A 106 18.56 -13.81 15.91
CA ASN A 106 19.91 -14.27 16.25
C ASN A 106 20.39 -15.47 15.41
N ILE A 107 19.49 -16.26 14.80
CA ILE A 107 19.89 -17.36 13.91
C ILE A 107 20.59 -16.88 12.63
N ASP A 108 20.24 -15.66 12.16
CA ASP A 108 20.72 -15.10 10.90
C ASP A 108 20.70 -13.56 10.94
N LEU A 109 21.86 -13.00 11.28
CA LEU A 109 22.12 -11.56 11.23
C LEU A 109 22.66 -11.10 9.87
N ALA A 110 23.03 -12.02 8.98
CA ALA A 110 23.66 -11.67 7.70
C ALA A 110 22.60 -11.26 6.67
N THR A 111 21.48 -11.99 6.59
CA THR A 111 20.41 -11.72 5.62
C THR A 111 19.86 -10.28 5.68
N PRO A 112 19.57 -9.68 6.85
CA PRO A 112 19.11 -8.28 6.91
C PRO A 112 20.16 -7.24 6.47
N LEU A 113 21.44 -7.60 6.41
CA LEU A 113 22.53 -6.71 6.01
C LEU A 113 22.94 -6.91 4.54
N HIS A 114 22.44 -7.97 3.88
CA HIS A 114 22.72 -8.21 2.48
C HIS A 114 21.81 -7.38 1.58
N HIS A 115 22.42 -6.48 0.82
CA HIS A 115 21.72 -5.82 -0.28
C HIS A 115 21.47 -6.81 -1.41
N THR A 116 20.19 -7.04 -1.70
CA THR A 116 19.76 -7.89 -2.80
C THR A 116 19.36 -7.03 -4.00
N TRP A 117 19.54 -7.58 -5.21
CA TRP A 117 19.33 -6.87 -6.47
C TRP A 117 17.92 -7.07 -7.08
N THR A 118 16.98 -7.57 -6.28
CA THR A 118 15.58 -7.74 -6.70
C THR A 118 14.82 -6.42 -6.57
N TYR A 119 13.80 -6.22 -7.39
CA TYR A 119 13.06 -4.96 -7.43
C TYR A 119 12.46 -4.56 -6.07
N GLN A 120 11.77 -5.48 -5.39
CA GLN A 120 11.15 -5.20 -4.09
C GLN A 120 12.15 -4.85 -3.00
N ALA A 121 13.24 -5.60 -2.92
CA ALA A 121 14.27 -5.35 -1.92
C ALA A 121 14.99 -4.03 -2.16
N LEU A 122 15.33 -3.70 -3.41
CA LEU A 122 15.91 -2.40 -3.72
C LEU A 122 14.97 -1.25 -3.37
N VAL A 123 13.67 -1.37 -3.73
CA VAL A 123 12.66 -0.38 -3.34
C VAL A 123 12.59 -0.21 -1.82
N HIS A 124 12.63 -1.32 -1.07
CA HIS A 124 12.63 -1.29 0.39
C HIS A 124 13.91 -0.69 1.00
N ASP A 125 15.06 -0.99 0.42
CA ASP A 125 16.36 -0.60 0.96
C ASP A 125 16.70 0.87 0.68
N VAL A 126 16.38 1.36 -0.53
CA VAL A 126 16.85 2.68 -1.00
C VAL A 126 15.77 3.76 -0.96
N LEU A 127 14.49 3.40 -0.88
CA LEU A 127 13.37 4.34 -0.85
C LEU A 127 12.62 4.29 0.48
N ASP A 128 11.84 5.32 0.79
CA ASP A 128 10.93 5.34 1.93
C ASP A 128 9.71 4.45 1.64
N PHE A 129 9.87 3.15 1.86
CA PHE A 129 8.86 2.13 1.64
C PHE A 129 8.29 1.62 2.97
N HIS A 130 7.00 1.87 3.20
CA HIS A 130 6.31 1.43 4.41
C HIS A 130 4.87 1.04 4.12
N LEU A 131 4.43 -0.13 4.58
CA LEU A 131 3.06 -0.65 4.40
C LEU A 131 2.60 -0.58 2.93
N ASN A 132 3.42 -1.11 2.02
CA ASN A 132 3.15 -1.11 0.58
C ASN A 132 3.04 0.29 -0.07
N ARG A 133 3.53 1.34 0.60
CA ARG A 133 3.58 2.70 0.09
C ARG A 133 5.00 3.20 -0.04
N VAL A 134 5.35 3.68 -1.22
CA VAL A 134 6.62 4.36 -1.51
C VAL A 134 6.40 5.86 -1.49
N ASN A 135 7.17 6.61 -0.70
CA ASN A 135 7.19 8.06 -0.75
C ASN A 135 8.42 8.55 -1.51
N LEU A 136 8.21 9.17 -2.67
CA LEU A 136 9.28 9.81 -3.43
C LEU A 136 9.33 11.30 -3.08
N GLU A 137 10.51 11.79 -2.72
CA GLU A 137 10.76 13.22 -2.64
C GLU A 137 11.10 13.74 -4.04
N GLU A 138 10.24 14.58 -4.60
CA GLU A 138 10.54 15.22 -5.87
C GLU A 138 11.55 16.34 -5.60
N SER A 139 12.79 16.17 -6.07
CA SER A 139 13.77 17.25 -6.10
C SER A 139 13.33 18.24 -7.18
N SER A 140 12.49 19.20 -6.79
CA SER A 140 12.27 20.38 -7.63
C SER A 140 13.66 20.95 -7.98
N GLY A 141 13.94 21.06 -9.27
CA GLY A 141 15.26 21.29 -9.83
C GLY A 141 16.10 22.34 -9.12
N VAL A 142 17.42 22.16 -9.26
CA VAL A 142 18.46 23.09 -8.81
C VAL A 142 18.08 24.53 -9.15
N GLU A 143 17.60 25.30 -8.16
CA GLU A 143 17.61 26.75 -8.27
C GLU A 143 17.93 27.40 -6.91
N ASN A 144 19.05 28.12 -6.95
CA ASN A 144 19.49 29.13 -6.00
C ASN A 144 18.31 29.95 -5.47
N SER A 145 17.80 29.57 -4.29
CA SER A 145 16.89 30.45 -3.56
C SER A 145 17.73 31.53 -2.87
N PRO A 146 17.41 32.83 -3.03
CA PRO A 146 18.09 33.89 -2.30
C PRO A 146 17.94 33.66 -0.80
N ALA A 147 19.02 33.91 -0.05
CA ALA A 147 19.05 33.77 1.40
C ALA A 147 17.88 34.53 2.04
N GLY A 148 16.91 33.82 2.61
CA GLY A 148 15.80 34.40 3.37
C GLY A 148 14.37 33.95 3.02
N ALA A 149 14.16 33.14 1.99
CA ALA A 149 12.82 32.61 1.69
C ALA A 149 12.45 31.41 2.59
N ARG A 150 11.21 31.38 3.12
CA ARG A 150 10.64 30.23 3.85
C ARG A 150 10.88 28.94 3.06
N PRO A 151 11.22 27.81 3.73
CA PRO A 151 11.44 26.55 3.03
C PRO A 151 10.17 26.17 2.25
N LYS A 152 10.29 26.11 0.92
CA LYS A 152 9.23 25.55 0.07
C LYS A 152 9.00 24.11 0.48
N ARG A 153 7.74 23.73 0.71
CA ARG A 153 7.33 22.35 0.97
C ARG A 153 7.85 21.48 -0.17
N LYS A 154 8.74 20.53 0.13
CA LYS A 154 9.09 19.46 -0.82
C LYS A 154 7.79 18.74 -1.19
N ASN A 155 7.45 18.68 -2.47
CA ASN A 155 6.33 17.87 -2.93
C ASN A 155 6.73 16.41 -2.77
N LYS A 156 6.08 15.72 -1.83
CA LYS A 156 6.19 14.27 -1.67
C LYS A 156 5.11 13.63 -2.52
N LYS A 157 5.49 12.77 -3.44
CA LYS A 157 4.56 11.97 -4.23
C LYS A 157 4.57 10.54 -3.70
N SER A 158 3.41 10.09 -3.25
CA SER A 158 3.25 8.75 -2.69
C SER A 158 2.66 7.82 -3.75
N TYR A 159 3.19 6.60 -3.81
CA TYR A 159 2.76 5.54 -4.72
C TYR A 159 2.43 4.29 -3.92
N ASP A 160 1.27 3.69 -4.18
CA ASP A 160 0.82 2.47 -3.50
C ASP A 160 1.10 1.25 -4.40
N LEU A 161 1.92 0.32 -3.90
CA LEU A 161 2.31 -0.94 -4.54
C LEU A 161 1.41 -2.06 -3.99
N THR A 162 0.28 -2.29 -4.64
CA THR A 162 -0.80 -3.14 -4.10
C THR A 162 -0.80 -4.55 -4.71
N PRO A 163 -1.43 -5.54 -4.04
CA PRO A 163 -1.60 -6.89 -4.61
C PRO A 163 -2.38 -6.93 -5.93
N VAL A 164 -3.20 -5.91 -6.21
CA VAL A 164 -3.97 -5.82 -7.46
C VAL A 164 -3.12 -5.39 -8.67
N ASP A 165 -1.92 -4.87 -8.40
CA ASP A 165 -0.98 -4.45 -9.43
C ASP A 165 -0.30 -5.66 -10.07
N LYS A 166 -0.70 -5.97 -11.30
CA LYS A 166 -0.18 -7.13 -12.06
C LYS A 166 1.30 -7.00 -12.39
N PHE A 167 1.80 -5.79 -12.63
CA PHE A 167 3.20 -5.57 -12.91
C PHE A 167 4.03 -5.84 -11.67
N TRP A 168 3.63 -5.27 -10.53
CA TRP A 168 4.26 -5.49 -9.25
C TRP A 168 4.29 -6.98 -8.87
N GLN A 169 3.15 -7.67 -8.93
CA GLN A 169 3.09 -9.10 -8.57
C GLN A 169 3.99 -9.98 -9.43
N LYS A 170 4.14 -9.64 -10.71
CA LYS A 170 4.97 -10.40 -11.64
C LYS A 170 6.47 -10.14 -11.43
N HIS A 171 6.86 -8.90 -11.13
CA HIS A 171 8.25 -8.46 -11.18
C HIS A 171 8.88 -8.08 -9.82
N LYS A 172 8.13 -8.08 -8.72
CA LYS A 172 8.65 -7.73 -7.36
C LYS A 172 9.90 -8.54 -6.97
N GLY A 173 9.93 -9.83 -7.30
CA GLY A 173 11.06 -10.73 -7.03
C GLY A 173 12.09 -10.83 -8.15
N SER A 174 11.87 -10.17 -9.30
CA SER A 174 12.79 -10.22 -10.44
C SER A 174 14.02 -9.35 -10.18
N PRO A 175 15.19 -9.70 -10.76
CA PRO A 175 16.36 -8.83 -10.78
C PRO A 175 16.04 -7.47 -11.42
N PHE A 176 16.57 -6.40 -10.84
CA PHE A 176 16.27 -5.03 -11.28
C PHE A 176 16.51 -4.74 -12.77
N PRO A 177 17.59 -5.25 -13.42
CA PRO A 177 17.77 -5.06 -14.86
C PRO A 177 16.59 -5.58 -15.70
N GLU A 178 16.05 -6.75 -15.36
CA GLU A 178 14.89 -7.34 -16.05
C GLU A 178 13.63 -6.49 -15.87
N VAL A 179 13.46 -5.90 -14.68
CA VAL A 179 12.34 -4.99 -14.40
C VAL A 179 12.45 -3.71 -15.23
N ALA A 180 13.63 -3.12 -15.34
CA ALA A 180 13.84 -1.93 -16.16
C ALA A 180 13.51 -2.17 -17.64
N GLU A 181 13.92 -3.33 -18.19
CA GLU A 181 13.55 -3.75 -19.54
C GLU A 181 12.03 -3.97 -19.68
N SER A 182 11.40 -4.60 -18.69
CA SER A 182 9.96 -4.87 -18.71
C SER A 182 9.12 -3.59 -18.64
N VAL A 183 9.51 -2.61 -17.81
CA VAL A 183 8.85 -1.28 -17.75
C VAL A 183 8.94 -0.60 -19.11
N GLN A 184 10.12 -0.63 -19.74
CA GLN A 184 10.34 -0.01 -21.05
C GLN A 184 9.47 -0.66 -22.13
N GLN A 185 9.38 -2.00 -22.14
CA GLN A 185 8.53 -2.74 -23.07
C GLN A 185 7.04 -2.40 -22.90
N GLU A 186 6.54 -2.30 -21.66
CA GLU A 186 5.15 -1.92 -21.41
C GLU A 186 4.84 -0.48 -21.83
N LEU A 187 5.78 0.44 -21.60
CA LEU A 187 5.67 1.83 -22.03
C LEU A 187 5.59 1.95 -23.56
N GLU A 188 6.40 1.19 -24.30
CA GLU A 188 6.36 1.13 -25.76
C GLU A 188 5.04 0.53 -26.27
N SER A 189 4.57 -0.56 -25.64
CA SER A 189 3.29 -1.19 -25.94
C SER A 189 2.12 -0.22 -25.72
N TYR A 190 2.14 0.52 -24.62
CA TYR A 190 1.13 1.54 -24.31
C TYR A 190 1.14 2.69 -25.33
N ARG A 191 2.32 3.20 -25.72
CA ARG A 191 2.45 4.24 -26.75
C ARG A 191 1.83 3.80 -28.09
N ALA A 192 2.09 2.56 -28.50
CA ALA A 192 1.48 2.01 -29.72
C ALA A 192 -0.06 1.95 -29.65
N GLN A 193 -0.61 1.59 -28.49
CA GLN A 193 -2.06 1.58 -28.25
C GLN A 193 -2.65 3.00 -28.25
N GLU A 194 -1.96 3.96 -27.62
CA GLU A 194 -2.38 5.37 -27.59
C GLU A 194 -2.38 5.99 -29.00
N ASP A 195 -1.37 5.70 -29.82
CA ASP A 195 -1.26 6.19 -31.19
C ASP A 195 -2.38 5.65 -32.09
N GLU A 196 -2.78 4.38 -31.89
CA GLU A 196 -3.93 3.81 -32.59
C GLU A 196 -5.26 4.47 -32.16
N VAL A 197 -5.45 4.74 -30.86
CA VAL A 197 -6.63 5.47 -30.37
C VAL A 197 -6.67 6.90 -30.93
N LYS A 198 -5.52 7.60 -30.98
CA LYS A 198 -5.41 8.93 -31.61
C LYS A 198 -5.71 8.87 -33.11
N ARG A 199 -5.23 7.84 -33.81
CA ARG A 199 -5.50 7.63 -35.23
C ARG A 199 -6.99 7.41 -35.47
N LEU A 200 -7.63 6.53 -34.71
CA LEU A 200 -9.07 6.28 -34.79
C LEU A 200 -9.87 7.56 -34.54
N LYS A 201 -9.48 8.37 -33.54
CA LYS A 201 -10.09 9.69 -33.28
C LYS A 201 -9.92 10.66 -34.46
N SER A 202 -8.75 10.67 -35.11
CA SER A 202 -8.45 11.55 -36.25
C SER A 202 -9.23 11.17 -37.51
N ILE A 203 -9.37 9.87 -37.80
CA ILE A 203 -10.14 9.36 -38.95
C ILE A 203 -11.62 9.77 -38.89
N MET A 204 -12.15 10.07 -37.71
CA MET A 204 -13.54 10.49 -37.51
C MET A 204 -13.85 11.95 -37.81
N GLY A 205 -12.85 12.81 -38.04
CA GLY A 205 -13.12 14.22 -38.30
C GLY A 205 -13.81 14.97 -37.15
N LEU A 206 -13.69 14.53 -35.88
CA LEU A 206 -14.20 15.28 -34.72
C LEU A 206 -13.45 16.61 -34.44
N GLU A 207 -12.58 17.03 -35.36
CA GLU A 207 -11.99 18.38 -35.42
C GLU A 207 -12.56 19.24 -36.57
N GLY A 208 -13.61 18.78 -37.26
CA GLY A 208 -14.24 19.53 -38.35
C GLY A 208 -15.75 19.30 -38.44
N GLU A 209 -16.49 20.40 -38.45
CA GLU A 209 -17.91 20.48 -38.77
C GLU A 209 -18.19 19.90 -40.17
N ASP A 210 -18.47 18.60 -40.31
CA ASP A 210 -19.13 18.12 -41.54
C ASP A 210 -20.07 16.93 -41.28
N GLU A 211 -21.35 17.21 -41.42
CA GLU A 211 -22.51 16.38 -41.04
C GLU A 211 -22.93 15.40 -42.15
N GLY A 212 -22.00 15.02 -43.06
CA GLY A 212 -22.35 14.45 -44.37
C GLY A 212 -22.09 12.96 -44.63
N ALA A 213 -21.37 12.23 -43.77
CA ALA A 213 -20.82 10.90 -44.15
C ALA A 213 -21.34 9.72 -43.31
N ILE A 214 -22.66 9.55 -43.18
CA ILE A 214 -23.27 8.52 -42.32
C ILE A 214 -23.21 7.08 -42.89
N SER A 215 -22.87 6.89 -44.18
CA SER A 215 -23.03 5.58 -44.85
C SER A 215 -21.81 4.63 -44.80
N MET A 216 -20.63 5.05 -44.34
CA MET A 216 -19.42 4.19 -44.22
C MET A 216 -19.02 3.89 -42.76
N LEU A 217 -19.92 4.15 -41.81
CA LEU A 217 -19.59 4.21 -40.38
C LEU A 217 -19.80 2.93 -39.58
N SER A 218 -20.50 1.90 -40.08
CA SER A 218 -20.90 0.74 -39.25
C SER A 218 -19.72 0.02 -38.54
N ASP A 219 -18.66 -0.32 -39.28
CA ASP A 219 -17.51 -1.04 -38.71
C ASP A 219 -16.61 -0.13 -37.85
N ASN A 220 -16.57 1.16 -38.18
CA ASN A 220 -15.78 2.15 -37.44
C ASN A 220 -16.49 2.58 -36.14
N THR A 221 -17.83 2.70 -36.15
CA THR A 221 -18.64 2.95 -34.96
C THR A 221 -18.51 1.80 -33.96
N ALA A 222 -18.48 0.54 -34.40
CA ALA A 222 -18.25 -0.60 -33.51
C ALA A 222 -16.84 -0.57 -32.87
N LYS A 223 -15.80 -0.30 -33.66
CA LYS A 223 -14.42 -0.12 -33.15
C LYS A 223 -14.31 1.08 -32.20
N LEU A 224 -15.11 2.12 -32.42
CA LEU A 224 -15.19 3.30 -31.55
C LEU A 224 -15.87 3.03 -30.24
N THR A 225 -17.03 2.38 -30.25
CA THR A 225 -17.70 1.95 -29.01
C THR A 225 -16.76 1.08 -28.19
N SER A 226 -16.00 0.19 -28.85
CA SER A 226 -14.96 -0.60 -28.21
C SER A 226 -13.81 0.25 -27.64
N ALA A 227 -13.26 1.21 -28.39
CA ALA A 227 -12.16 2.07 -27.94
C ALA A 227 -12.56 3.03 -26.81
N VAL A 228 -13.81 3.53 -26.85
CA VAL A 228 -14.38 4.36 -25.78
C VAL A 228 -14.64 3.53 -24.53
N SER A 229 -15.05 2.27 -24.68
CA SER A 229 -15.21 1.36 -23.55
C SER A 229 -13.88 0.96 -22.89
N SER A 230 -12.77 0.92 -23.64
CA SER A 230 -11.44 0.57 -23.10
C SER A 230 -10.60 1.76 -22.64
N LEU A 231 -11.06 2.99 -22.84
CA LEU A 231 -10.37 4.22 -22.41
C LEU A 231 -10.05 4.24 -20.89
N PRO A 232 -11.00 3.88 -19.99
CA PRO A 232 -10.71 3.81 -18.56
C PRO A 232 -9.60 2.80 -18.23
N GLU A 233 -9.57 1.65 -18.91
CA GLU A 233 -8.54 0.62 -18.73
C GLU A 233 -7.16 1.10 -19.20
N LEU A 234 -7.11 1.82 -20.33
CA LEU A 234 -5.87 2.41 -20.84
C LEU A 234 -5.32 3.50 -19.92
N LEU A 235 -6.20 4.33 -19.33
CA LEU A 235 -5.79 5.34 -18.36
C LEU A 235 -5.23 4.71 -17.07
N GLU A 236 -5.86 3.65 -16.56
CA GLU A 236 -5.36 2.93 -15.39
C GLU A 236 -4.03 2.23 -15.70
N LYS A 237 -3.90 1.60 -16.87
CA LYS A 237 -2.64 1.01 -17.35
C LYS A 237 -1.53 2.07 -17.43
N LYS A 238 -1.84 3.26 -17.97
CA LYS A 238 -0.90 4.40 -17.98
C LYS A 238 -0.46 4.77 -16.57
N ARG A 239 -1.41 4.88 -15.63
CA ARG A 239 -1.14 5.22 -14.23
C ARG A 239 -0.15 4.23 -13.59
N LEU A 240 -0.31 2.93 -13.83
CA LEU A 240 0.58 1.89 -13.32
C LEU A 240 1.98 1.94 -13.98
N ILE A 241 2.05 2.13 -15.30
CA ILE A 241 3.32 2.29 -16.01
C ILE A 241 4.07 3.53 -15.51
N ASP A 242 3.38 4.67 -15.37
CA ASP A 242 3.97 5.90 -14.84
C ASP A 242 4.46 5.69 -13.41
N LEU A 243 3.71 4.96 -12.57
CA LEU A 243 4.12 4.59 -11.22
C LEU A 243 5.44 3.82 -11.24
N HIS A 244 5.52 2.70 -11.96
CA HIS A 244 6.71 1.87 -11.99
C HIS A 244 7.90 2.55 -12.67
N THR A 245 7.66 3.39 -13.68
CA THR A 245 8.71 4.22 -14.30
C THR A 245 9.30 5.19 -13.29
N ASN A 246 8.47 5.88 -12.50
CA ASN A 246 8.95 6.81 -11.48
C ASN A 246 9.70 6.10 -10.35
N VAL A 247 9.16 4.98 -9.85
CA VAL A 247 9.80 4.18 -8.80
C VAL A 247 11.13 3.60 -9.30
N ALA A 248 11.18 3.00 -10.49
CA ALA A 248 12.40 2.43 -11.06
C ALA A 248 13.46 3.50 -11.34
N THR A 249 13.05 4.69 -11.80
CA THR A 249 13.96 5.84 -11.98
C THR A 249 14.54 6.28 -10.64
N ALA A 250 13.72 6.41 -9.59
CA ALA A 250 14.18 6.76 -8.26
C ALA A 250 15.14 5.71 -7.68
N VAL A 251 14.86 4.42 -7.85
CA VAL A 251 15.80 3.34 -7.47
C VAL A 251 17.12 3.51 -8.24
N LEU A 252 17.06 3.73 -9.56
CA LEU A 252 18.23 3.89 -10.40
C LEU A 252 19.11 5.08 -9.98
N GLU A 253 18.52 6.17 -9.47
CA GLU A 253 19.26 7.33 -8.94
C GLU A 253 20.06 7.01 -7.66
N HIS A 254 19.61 6.06 -6.85
CA HIS A 254 20.27 5.69 -5.60
C HIS A 254 21.34 4.61 -5.78
N ILE A 255 21.23 3.77 -6.81
CA ILE A 255 22.16 2.65 -7.05
C ILE A 255 23.30 2.97 -8.06
N LYS A 256 23.26 4.15 -8.68
CA LYS A 256 24.31 4.66 -9.58
C LYS A 256 25.50 5.19 -8.80
#